data_AF-A0A5K0XLD5-F1
#
_entry.id   AF-A0A5K0XLD5-F1
#
_cell.length_a   1.000
_cell.length_b   1.000
_cell.length_c   1.000
_cell.angle_alpha   90.00
_cell.angle_beta   90.00
_cell.angle_gamma   90.00
#
_symmetry.space_group_name_H-M   'P 1'
#
loop_
_entity.id
_entity.type
_entity.pdbx_description
1 polymer ?
#
loop_
_entity_poly.entity_id
_entity_poly.type
_entity_poly.pdbx_seq_one_letter_code
_entity_poly.pdbx_strand_id
1 'polypeptide(L)'
;MRLDFSIILLLITAAMIKHGRAESVCFESLGSSTSIGNRESLIRHLAANVSFTGFTTATVGRPPDQVHGLGMCVGNASGMDCRRCVTEAITWDLTILTNCTSAFSWETQCMWRYSPENFVGVVDVENKIASYSINNVTEHARFQEQRRMFLNNLTVSTVSNKTGFMFSMGEIGFNASHKIEGLVQCTRDISKAGCGNCLATVRSFIADIDDDWISLEAATGSCMMRCRLQPIAPPPPAEPFNYPPSSFASRAFRSLNMQ
;
A
#
# COMPACT_ATOMS: atom_id res chain seq x y z
N MET A 1 47.39 -25.19 -10.10
CA MET A 1 46.06 -25.18 -10.77
C MET A 1 45.26 -24.08 -10.09
N ARG A 2 45.07 -22.95 -10.78
CA ARG A 2 44.38 -21.74 -10.31
C ARG A 2 42.87 -21.97 -10.27
N LEU A 3 42.21 -21.48 -9.23
CA LEU A 3 40.84 -20.99 -9.27
C LEU A 3 40.81 -19.76 -8.35
N ASP A 4 41.22 -18.61 -8.90
CA ASP A 4 40.97 -17.30 -8.29
C ASP A 4 39.48 -17.00 -8.46
N PHE A 5 38.69 -17.24 -7.42
CA PHE A 5 37.33 -16.71 -7.32
C PHE A 5 37.41 -15.21 -7.01
N SER A 6 37.55 -14.39 -8.04
CA SER A 6 37.27 -12.96 -7.93
C SER A 6 35.77 -12.78 -7.65
N ILE A 7 35.41 -12.65 -6.37
CA ILE A 7 34.13 -12.10 -5.95
C ILE A 7 34.21 -10.60 -6.25
N ILE A 8 33.75 -10.19 -7.43
CA ILE A 8 33.50 -8.77 -7.72
C ILE A 8 32.32 -8.38 -6.82
N LEU A 9 32.61 -7.72 -5.70
CA LEU A 9 31.61 -7.11 -4.84
C LEU A 9 31.00 -5.93 -5.61
N LEU A 10 29.88 -6.14 -6.28
CA LEU A 10 29.10 -5.05 -6.87
C LEU A 10 28.62 -4.16 -5.70
N LEU A 11 29.18 -2.95 -5.59
CA LEU A 11 28.69 -1.96 -4.64
C LEU A 11 27.32 -1.50 -5.13
N ILE A 12 26.27 -2.02 -4.49
CA ILE A 12 24.89 -1.54 -4.70
C ILE A 12 24.68 -0.37 -3.73
N THR A 13 24.47 0.83 -4.26
CA THR A 13 24.08 1.99 -3.46
C THR A 13 22.57 2.14 -3.49
N ALA A 14 21.94 2.12 -2.31
CA ALA A 14 20.52 2.39 -2.14
C ALA A 14 20.30 3.88 -1.84
N ALA A 15 19.37 4.51 -2.55
CA ALA A 15 18.94 5.88 -2.32
C ALA A 15 17.42 5.93 -2.05
N MET A 16 17.05 6.68 -1.01
CA MET A 16 15.66 7.00 -0.71
C MET A 16 15.26 8.26 -1.47
N ILE A 17 14.22 8.17 -2.29
CA ILE A 17 13.80 9.28 -3.13
C ILE A 17 12.35 9.66 -2.84
N LYS A 18 12.12 10.92 -2.50
CA LYS A 18 10.80 11.46 -2.14
C LYS A 18 10.10 12.05 -3.36
N HIS A 19 8.89 11.58 -3.65
CA HIS A 19 8.06 12.09 -4.75
C HIS A 19 6.66 12.43 -4.22
N GLY A 20 6.40 13.72 -3.99
CA GLY A 20 5.18 14.14 -3.31
C GLY A 20 5.13 13.61 -1.88
N ARG A 21 4.22 12.66 -1.60
CA ARG A 21 4.05 12.02 -0.27
C ARG A 21 4.60 10.60 -0.19
N ALA A 22 5.09 10.03 -1.30
CA ALA A 22 5.60 8.66 -1.33
C ALA A 22 7.13 8.62 -1.32
N GLU A 23 7.65 7.52 -0.80
CA GLU A 23 9.08 7.22 -0.76
C GLU A 23 9.35 6.00 -1.63
N SER A 24 10.24 6.17 -2.61
CA SER A 24 10.74 5.08 -3.45
C SER A 24 12.17 4.74 -3.07
N VAL A 25 12.53 3.46 -3.16
CA VAL A 25 13.93 3.03 -3.03
C VAL A 25 14.50 2.79 -4.41
N CYS A 26 15.64 3.39 -4.68
CA CYS A 26 16.43 3.22 -5.89
C CYS A 26 17.72 2.46 -5.56
N PHE A 27 18.05 1.44 -6.33
CA PHE A 27 19.32 0.73 -6.24
C PHE A 27 20.14 0.96 -7.51
N GLU A 28 21.27 1.63 -7.38
CA GLU A 28 22.23 1.81 -8.46
C GLU A 28 23.30 0.70 -8.37
N SER A 29 23.58 0.03 -9.49
CA SER A 29 24.66 -0.95 -9.59
C SER A 29 25.67 -0.49 -10.62
N LEU A 30 26.91 -0.26 -10.19
CA LEU A 30 28.01 0.06 -11.10
C LEU A 30 28.25 -1.12 -12.06
N GLY A 31 28.09 -0.89 -13.37
CA GLY A 31 28.36 -1.90 -14.41
C GLY A 31 27.19 -2.82 -14.77
N SER A 32 26.00 -2.62 -14.18
CA SER A 32 24.75 -3.22 -14.66
C SER A 32 23.81 -2.10 -15.08
N SER A 33 23.40 -2.06 -16.34
CA SER A 33 22.35 -1.15 -16.79
C SER A 33 21.16 -1.96 -17.25
N THR A 34 20.12 -2.04 -16.44
CA THR A 34 18.82 -2.51 -16.90
C THR A 34 18.35 -1.58 -18.01
N SER A 35 18.06 -2.12 -19.20
CA SER A 35 17.61 -1.31 -20.33
C SER A 35 16.36 -0.50 -19.96
N ILE A 36 16.45 0.83 -20.06
CA ILE A 36 15.33 1.76 -19.83
C ILE A 36 14.11 1.34 -20.65
N GLY A 37 14.32 0.91 -21.90
CA GLY A 37 13.24 0.42 -22.76
C GLY A 37 12.57 -0.87 -22.23
N ASN A 38 13.34 -1.78 -21.63
CA ASN A 38 12.79 -2.98 -21.01
C ASN A 38 12.01 -2.63 -19.72
N ARG A 39 12.51 -1.70 -18.90
CA ARG A 39 11.79 -1.21 -17.71
C ARG A 39 10.47 -0.51 -18.09
N GLU A 40 10.51 0.36 -19.08
CA GLU A 40 9.31 1.05 -19.56
C GLU A 40 8.26 0.06 -20.09
N SER A 41 8.70 -0.90 -20.92
CA SER A 41 7.84 -1.95 -21.46
C SER A 41 7.25 -2.84 -20.35
N LEU A 42 8.05 -3.17 -19.34
CA LEU A 42 7.62 -3.90 -18.16
C LEU A 42 6.52 -3.12 -17.40
N ILE A 43 6.75 -1.86 -17.06
CA ILE A 43 5.76 -1.06 -16.30
C ILE A 43 4.46 -0.89 -17.11
N ARG A 44 4.54 -0.68 -18.43
CA ARG A 44 3.35 -0.67 -19.31
C ARG A 44 2.58 -1.99 -19.24
N HIS A 45 3.29 -3.12 -19.27
CA HIS A 45 2.68 -4.44 -19.14
C HIS A 45 2.01 -4.65 -17.78
N LEU A 46 2.65 -4.20 -16.69
CA LEU A 46 2.07 -4.27 -15.34
C LEU A 46 0.80 -3.41 -15.25
N ALA A 47 0.86 -2.15 -15.71
CA ALA A 47 -0.28 -1.22 -15.69
C ALA A 47 -1.48 -1.73 -16.49
N ALA A 48 -1.23 -2.36 -17.64
CA ALA A 48 -2.30 -2.92 -18.47
C ALA A 48 -3.04 -4.07 -17.79
N ASN A 49 -2.37 -4.85 -16.94
CA ASN A 49 -2.91 -6.08 -16.38
C ASN A 49 -3.36 -5.94 -14.91
N VAL A 50 -2.80 -5.00 -14.15
CA VAL A 50 -3.07 -4.88 -12.70
C VAL A 50 -4.54 -4.59 -12.39
N SER A 51 -5.26 -3.89 -13.28
CA SER A 51 -6.68 -3.56 -13.07
C SER A 51 -7.62 -4.76 -13.07
N PHE A 52 -7.23 -5.90 -13.66
CA PHE A 52 -8.10 -7.07 -13.77
C PHE A 52 -8.08 -7.93 -12.51
N THR A 53 -6.92 -8.10 -11.89
CA THR A 53 -6.68 -9.06 -10.80
C THR A 53 -6.21 -8.40 -9.51
N GLY A 54 -5.90 -7.10 -9.56
CA GLY A 54 -5.26 -6.35 -8.48
C GLY A 54 -3.79 -6.69 -8.25
N PHE A 55 -3.20 -7.57 -9.05
CA PHE A 55 -1.83 -8.05 -8.91
C PHE A 55 -1.33 -8.72 -10.18
N THR A 56 -0.14 -8.37 -10.63
CA THR A 56 0.49 -9.00 -11.79
C THR A 56 2.01 -8.98 -11.65
N THR A 57 2.66 -9.98 -12.24
CA THR A 57 4.11 -10.08 -12.39
C THR A 57 4.45 -10.21 -13.86
N ALA A 58 5.57 -9.66 -14.28
CA ALA A 58 6.03 -9.79 -15.66
C ALA A 58 7.56 -9.87 -15.73
N THR A 59 8.05 -10.40 -16.83
CA THR A 59 9.47 -10.39 -17.19
C THR A 59 9.58 -9.87 -18.62
N VAL A 60 10.48 -8.92 -18.84
CA VAL A 60 10.71 -8.30 -20.16
C VAL A 60 12.20 -8.38 -20.48
N GLY A 61 12.52 -8.56 -21.77
CA GLY A 61 13.90 -8.65 -22.25
C GLY A 61 14.41 -10.08 -22.37
N ARG A 62 15.68 -10.22 -22.73
CA ARG A 62 16.41 -11.49 -22.86
C ARG A 62 17.72 -11.37 -22.10
N PRO A 63 18.29 -12.47 -21.59
CA PRO A 63 19.55 -12.40 -20.87
C PRO A 63 20.65 -11.78 -21.75
N PRO A 64 21.49 -10.88 -21.21
CA PRO A 64 21.58 -10.48 -19.79
C PRO A 64 20.64 -9.34 -19.37
N ASP A 65 19.87 -8.76 -20.29
CA ASP A 65 19.07 -7.54 -20.08
C ASP A 65 17.62 -7.82 -19.61
N GLN A 66 17.38 -8.94 -18.93
CA GLN A 66 16.06 -9.22 -18.38
C GLN A 66 15.74 -8.30 -17.20
N VAL A 67 14.47 -7.91 -17.10
CA VAL A 67 13.92 -7.21 -15.95
C VAL A 67 12.65 -7.91 -15.48
N HIS A 68 12.59 -8.16 -14.19
CA HIS A 68 11.46 -8.74 -13.50
C HIS A 68 10.70 -7.63 -12.79
N GLY A 69 9.37 -7.71 -12.80
CA GLY A 69 8.53 -6.70 -12.19
C GLY A 69 7.27 -7.25 -11.56
N LEU A 70 6.77 -6.51 -10.58
CA LEU A 70 5.47 -6.73 -9.97
C LEU A 70 4.72 -5.41 -9.88
N GLY A 71 3.41 -5.46 -10.11
CA GLY A 71 2.47 -4.36 -9.91
C GLY A 71 1.28 -4.87 -9.11
N MET A 72 0.88 -4.12 -8.08
CA MET A 72 -0.16 -4.54 -7.16
C MET A 72 -1.02 -3.36 -6.74
N CYS A 73 -2.33 -3.55 -6.63
CA CYS A 73 -3.21 -2.56 -6.03
C CYS A 73 -3.13 -2.62 -4.51
N VAL A 74 -3.17 -1.46 -3.87
CA VAL A 74 -3.50 -1.44 -2.44
C VAL A 74 -4.94 -1.96 -2.29
N GLY A 75 -5.22 -2.78 -1.28
CA GLY A 75 -6.47 -3.55 -1.21
C GLY A 75 -7.77 -2.73 -1.15
N ASN A 76 -7.72 -1.44 -0.84
CA ASN A 76 -8.87 -0.52 -0.86
C ASN A 76 -8.92 0.38 -2.11
N ALA A 77 -8.00 0.21 -3.07
CA ALA A 77 -7.95 0.99 -4.30
C ALA A 77 -8.96 0.47 -5.34
N SER A 78 -9.55 1.40 -6.11
CA SER A 78 -10.30 1.02 -7.31
C SER A 78 -9.35 0.48 -8.38
N GLY A 79 -9.82 -0.43 -9.25
CA GLY A 79 -8.99 -0.94 -10.35
C GLY A 79 -8.49 0.16 -11.29
N MET A 80 -9.26 1.24 -11.46
CA MET A 80 -8.89 2.40 -12.26
C MET A 80 -7.79 3.24 -11.59
N ASP A 81 -7.94 3.55 -10.30
CA ASP A 81 -6.94 4.31 -9.53
C ASP A 81 -5.62 3.55 -9.41
N CYS A 82 -5.70 2.24 -9.20
CA CYS A 82 -4.54 1.38 -9.16
C CYS A 82 -3.80 1.34 -10.51
N ARG A 83 -4.52 1.16 -11.63
CA ARG A 83 -3.91 1.21 -12.97
C ARG A 83 -3.24 2.55 -13.24
N ARG A 84 -3.90 3.65 -12.88
CA ARG A 84 -3.34 5.00 -13.02
C ARG A 84 -2.05 5.13 -12.21
N CYS A 85 -2.08 4.70 -10.95
CA CYS A 85 -0.92 4.71 -10.06
C CYS A 85 0.27 3.90 -10.61
N VAL A 86 0.05 2.69 -11.13
CA VAL A 86 1.14 1.90 -11.76
C VAL A 86 1.63 2.56 -13.05
N THR A 87 0.75 3.25 -13.79
CA THR A 87 1.15 4.00 -15.00
C THR A 87 2.03 5.21 -14.66
N GLU A 88 1.76 5.90 -13.55
CA GLU A 88 2.56 7.05 -13.08
C GLU A 88 4.02 6.65 -12.77
N ALA A 89 4.26 5.38 -12.41
CA ALA A 89 5.61 4.85 -12.26
C ALA A 89 6.47 4.94 -13.53
N ILE A 90 5.86 4.96 -14.74
CA ILE A 90 6.59 5.18 -16.01
C ILE A 90 7.24 6.56 -16.01
N THR A 91 6.48 7.59 -15.64
CA THR A 91 6.98 8.96 -15.62
C THR A 91 8.16 9.06 -14.66
N TRP A 92 8.06 8.45 -13.48
CA TRP A 92 9.17 8.44 -12.51
C TRP A 92 10.36 7.64 -13.00
N ASP A 93 10.16 6.47 -13.62
CA ASP A 93 11.25 5.67 -14.18
C ASP A 93 12.07 6.43 -15.23
N LEU A 94 11.38 7.20 -16.08
CA LEU A 94 12.00 7.95 -17.17
C LEU A 94 12.61 9.28 -16.73
N THR A 95 12.17 9.87 -15.62
CA THR A 95 12.58 11.24 -15.22
C THR A 95 13.40 11.31 -13.95
N ILE A 96 13.22 10.37 -13.02
CA ILE A 96 13.84 10.42 -11.70
C ILE A 96 14.67 9.17 -11.41
N LEU A 97 14.19 7.98 -11.81
CA LEU A 97 14.85 6.71 -11.53
C LEU A 97 15.71 6.23 -12.70
N THR A 98 16.20 7.14 -13.53
CA THR A 98 16.92 6.82 -14.77
C THR A 98 18.14 5.93 -14.49
N ASN A 99 18.87 6.20 -13.40
CA ASN A 99 20.07 5.46 -12.98
C ASN A 99 19.77 4.20 -12.14
N CYS A 100 18.51 3.96 -11.76
CA CYS A 100 18.14 2.87 -10.87
C CYS A 100 18.07 1.54 -11.62
N THR A 101 18.86 0.56 -11.22
CA THR A 101 18.80 -0.80 -11.79
C THR A 101 17.63 -1.59 -11.23
N SER A 102 17.32 -1.37 -9.95
CA SER A 102 16.14 -1.87 -9.26
C SER A 102 15.46 -0.72 -8.54
N ALA A 103 14.14 -0.77 -8.42
CA ALA A 103 13.41 0.14 -7.57
C ALA A 103 12.10 -0.47 -7.08
N PHE A 104 11.58 0.04 -5.97
CA PHE A 104 10.20 -0.19 -5.56
C PHE A 104 9.62 1.05 -4.88
N SER A 105 8.29 1.15 -4.91
CA SER A 105 7.55 2.15 -4.16
C SER A 105 6.22 1.61 -3.68
N TRP A 106 5.82 2.03 -2.49
CA TRP A 106 4.47 1.89 -1.99
C TRP A 106 3.76 3.24 -2.11
N GLU A 107 2.75 3.28 -2.97
CA GLU A 107 1.93 4.45 -3.24
C GLU A 107 0.56 4.31 -2.60
N THR A 108 -0.20 5.41 -2.52
CA THR A 108 -1.54 5.38 -1.90
C THR A 108 -2.44 4.31 -2.51
N GLN A 109 -2.35 4.10 -3.82
CA GLN A 109 -3.26 3.23 -4.59
C GLN A 109 -2.59 1.96 -5.13
N CYS A 110 -1.25 1.87 -5.15
CA CYS A 110 -0.54 0.73 -5.72
C CYS A 110 0.83 0.50 -5.07
N MET A 111 1.43 -0.64 -5.40
CA MET A 111 2.84 -0.96 -5.18
C MET A 111 3.41 -1.39 -6.52
N TRP A 112 4.61 -0.93 -6.84
CA TRP A 112 5.36 -1.41 -8.00
C TRP A 112 6.80 -1.69 -7.60
N ARG A 113 7.40 -2.68 -8.26
CA ARG A 113 8.81 -3.05 -8.09
C ARG A 113 9.37 -3.59 -9.39
N TYR A 114 10.63 -3.26 -9.67
CA TYR A 114 11.40 -3.91 -10.72
C TYR A 114 12.84 -4.20 -10.27
N SER A 115 13.46 -5.19 -10.89
CA SER A 115 14.87 -5.55 -10.70
C SER A 115 15.38 -6.44 -11.84
N PRO A 116 16.68 -6.41 -12.20
CA PRO A 116 17.28 -7.43 -13.04
C PRO A 116 17.36 -8.80 -12.33
N GLU A 117 17.36 -8.83 -11.00
CA GLU A 117 17.30 -10.08 -10.23
C GLU A 117 15.84 -10.53 -10.08
N ASN A 118 15.59 -11.83 -10.29
CA ASN A 118 14.25 -12.37 -10.10
C ASN A 118 13.93 -12.49 -8.61
N PHE A 119 13.11 -11.57 -8.10
CA PHE A 119 12.66 -11.53 -6.71
C PHE A 119 11.28 -12.19 -6.49
N VAL A 120 10.60 -12.68 -7.53
CA VAL A 120 9.21 -13.15 -7.40
C VAL A 120 9.15 -14.36 -6.45
N GLY A 121 8.39 -14.22 -5.38
CA GLY A 121 8.26 -15.24 -4.33
C GLY A 121 9.36 -15.23 -3.27
N VAL A 122 10.30 -14.30 -3.36
CA VAL A 122 11.34 -14.06 -2.36
C VAL A 122 10.88 -12.95 -1.42
N VAL A 123 10.93 -13.22 -0.11
CA VAL A 123 10.54 -12.23 0.90
C VAL A 123 11.66 -11.21 1.07
N ASP A 124 11.34 -9.95 0.85
CA ASP A 124 12.23 -8.81 1.09
C ASP A 124 11.86 -8.14 2.40
N VAL A 125 12.75 -8.26 3.39
CA VAL A 125 12.63 -7.62 4.70
C VAL A 125 13.75 -6.63 5.00
N GLU A 126 14.74 -6.54 4.09
CA GLU A 126 15.95 -5.74 4.28
C GLU A 126 15.73 -4.30 3.84
N ASN A 127 15.01 -4.11 2.74
CA ASN A 127 14.82 -2.79 2.14
C ASN A 127 13.68 -2.03 2.82
N LYS A 128 13.97 -1.47 4.00
CA LYS A 128 12.98 -0.81 4.87
C LYS A 128 12.86 0.68 4.58
N ILE A 129 11.63 1.17 4.52
CA ILE A 129 11.30 2.59 4.33
C ILE A 129 10.25 3.02 5.35
N ALA A 130 10.32 4.26 5.81
CA ALA A 130 9.30 4.82 6.69
C ALA A 130 9.14 6.32 6.47
N SER A 131 7.89 6.73 6.30
CA SER A 131 7.49 8.14 6.31
C SER A 131 6.46 8.36 7.41
N TYR A 132 6.68 9.38 8.23
CA TYR A 132 5.80 9.67 9.35
C TYR A 132 5.70 11.16 9.64
N SER A 133 4.63 11.53 10.34
CA SER A 133 4.42 12.89 10.84
C SER A 133 4.16 12.84 12.33
N ILE A 134 4.78 13.73 13.08
CA ILE A 134 4.66 13.82 14.53
C ILE A 134 3.66 14.91 14.94
N ASN A 135 2.97 14.69 16.04
CA ASN A 135 2.23 15.74 16.74
C ASN A 135 2.01 15.29 18.20
N ASN A 136 1.81 16.26 19.09
CA ASN A 136 1.56 15.93 20.48
C ASN A 136 0.16 15.29 20.62
N VAL A 137 0.12 14.10 21.22
CA VAL A 137 -1.12 13.34 21.47
C VAL A 137 -1.39 13.31 22.97
N THR A 138 -2.55 13.81 23.38
CA THR A 138 -3.04 13.63 24.75
C THR A 138 -3.22 12.14 25.03
N GLU A 139 -2.83 11.68 26.22
CA GLU A 139 -2.80 10.25 26.57
C GLU A 139 -1.81 9.41 25.73
N HIS A 140 -0.61 9.94 25.47
CA HIS A 140 0.44 9.31 24.65
C HIS A 140 0.59 7.79 24.85
N ALA A 141 0.77 7.33 26.09
CA ALA A 141 0.95 5.89 26.37
C ALA A 141 -0.26 5.04 25.96
N ARG A 142 -1.49 5.56 26.12
CA ARG A 142 -2.71 4.88 25.68
C ARG A 142 -2.80 4.82 24.16
N PHE A 143 -2.42 5.90 23.48
CA PHE A 143 -2.40 5.95 22.02
C PHE A 143 -1.42 4.92 21.44
N GLN A 144 -0.19 4.89 21.96
CA GLN A 144 0.83 3.93 21.57
C GLN A 144 0.36 2.48 21.70
N GLU A 145 -0.19 2.14 22.86
CA GLU A 145 -0.64 0.78 23.15
C GLU A 145 -1.82 0.36 22.26
N GLN A 146 -2.84 1.23 22.13
CA GLN A 146 -4.00 0.93 21.28
C GLN A 146 -3.59 0.71 19.83
N ARG A 147 -2.70 1.54 19.32
CA ARG A 147 -2.19 1.44 17.96
C ARG A 147 -1.39 0.17 17.73
N ARG A 148 -0.51 -0.19 18.66
CA ARG A 148 0.27 -1.43 18.62
C ARG A 148 -0.64 -2.66 18.58
N MET A 149 -1.63 -2.71 19.46
CA MET A 149 -2.63 -3.78 19.49
C MET A 149 -3.43 -3.83 18.18
N PHE A 150 -3.84 -2.68 17.68
CA PHE A 150 -4.63 -2.58 16.45
C PHE A 150 -3.87 -3.06 15.21
N LEU A 151 -2.62 -2.62 15.01
CA LEU A 151 -1.77 -3.10 13.90
C LEU A 151 -1.45 -4.60 14.01
N ASN A 152 -1.32 -5.12 15.23
CA ASN A 152 -1.17 -6.56 15.46
C ASN A 152 -2.44 -7.33 15.02
N ASN A 153 -3.62 -6.85 15.36
CA ASN A 153 -4.89 -7.46 14.95
C ASN A 153 -5.05 -7.45 13.41
N LEU A 154 -4.70 -6.33 12.77
CA LEU A 154 -4.68 -6.25 11.31
C LEU A 154 -3.68 -7.23 10.69
N THR A 155 -2.50 -7.40 11.29
CA THR A 155 -1.52 -8.40 10.84
C THR A 155 -2.11 -9.82 10.87
N VAL A 156 -2.72 -10.22 12.00
CA VAL A 156 -3.32 -11.54 12.13
C VAL A 156 -4.40 -11.76 11.07
N SER A 157 -5.21 -10.73 10.82
CA SER A 157 -6.27 -10.75 9.80
C SER A 157 -5.69 -10.86 8.39
N THR A 158 -4.61 -10.14 8.10
CA THR A 158 -3.90 -10.17 6.81
C THR A 158 -3.29 -11.53 6.52
N VAL A 159 -2.61 -12.15 7.49
CA VAL A 159 -1.95 -13.46 7.30
C VAL A 159 -2.97 -14.60 7.20
N SER A 160 -4.05 -14.52 7.99
CA SER A 160 -5.12 -15.54 7.99
C SER A 160 -6.12 -15.37 6.85
N ASN A 161 -6.06 -14.27 6.09
CA ASN A 161 -6.95 -13.95 4.99
C ASN A 161 -7.11 -15.14 4.00
N LYS A 162 -8.36 -15.52 3.74
CA LYS A 162 -8.70 -16.68 2.89
C LYS A 162 -8.82 -16.32 1.41
N THR A 163 -9.05 -15.05 1.08
CA THR A 163 -9.20 -14.59 -0.31
C THR A 163 -7.86 -14.48 -1.04
N GLY A 164 -6.74 -14.53 -0.32
CA GLY A 164 -5.39 -14.47 -0.90
C GLY A 164 -4.97 -13.06 -1.30
N PHE A 165 -5.74 -12.03 -0.93
CA PHE A 165 -5.37 -10.63 -1.12
C PHE A 165 -4.27 -10.17 -0.16
N MET A 166 -4.03 -10.92 0.93
CA MET A 166 -3.04 -10.61 1.97
C MET A 166 -3.10 -9.15 2.41
N PHE A 167 -4.31 -8.71 2.72
CA PHE A 167 -4.67 -7.32 3.03
C PHE A 167 -5.67 -7.27 4.19
N SER A 168 -5.57 -6.25 5.02
CA SER A 168 -6.59 -5.87 6.01
C SER A 168 -6.54 -4.37 6.27
N MET A 169 -7.70 -3.76 6.46
CA MET A 169 -7.84 -2.37 6.89
C MET A 169 -8.94 -2.27 7.95
N GLY A 170 -8.91 -1.21 8.74
CA GLY A 170 -9.98 -0.92 9.68
C GLY A 170 -9.75 0.39 10.42
N GLU A 171 -10.56 0.58 11.46
CA GLU A 171 -10.44 1.70 12.38
C GLU A 171 -10.85 1.34 13.79
N ILE A 172 -10.32 2.05 14.77
CA ILE A 172 -10.73 2.00 16.18
C ILE A 172 -10.91 3.41 16.74
N GLY A 173 -11.84 3.60 17.68
CA GLY A 173 -11.99 4.86 18.39
C GLY A 173 -10.83 5.11 19.35
N PHE A 174 -10.25 6.31 19.32
CA PHE A 174 -9.23 6.73 20.29
C PHE A 174 -9.85 7.58 21.39
N ASN A 175 -10.40 8.74 21.03
CA ASN A 175 -11.10 9.65 21.94
C ASN A 175 -12.38 10.21 21.28
N ALA A 176 -13.07 11.11 21.96
CA ALA A 176 -14.33 11.68 21.49
C ALA A 176 -14.25 12.36 20.11
N SER A 177 -13.05 12.81 19.71
CA SER A 177 -12.84 13.57 18.48
C SER A 177 -11.96 12.85 17.46
N HIS A 178 -11.32 11.74 17.81
CA HIS A 178 -10.36 11.06 16.95
C HIS A 178 -10.52 9.53 16.94
N LYS A 179 -10.26 8.97 15.77
CA LYS A 179 -10.12 7.52 15.52
C LYS A 179 -8.72 7.21 14.98
N ILE A 180 -8.30 5.96 15.12
CA ILE A 180 -7.08 5.43 14.52
C ILE A 180 -7.50 4.60 13.32
N GLU A 181 -7.07 5.00 12.13
CA GLU A 181 -7.21 4.22 10.90
C GLU A 181 -5.93 3.46 10.62
N GLY A 182 -6.04 2.26 10.08
CA GLY A 182 -4.87 1.43 9.78
C GLY A 182 -5.11 0.46 8.64
N LEU A 183 -4.01 0.09 7.99
CA LEU A 183 -3.99 -0.82 6.85
C LEU A 183 -2.68 -1.60 6.84
N VAL A 184 -2.77 -2.89 6.56
CA VAL A 184 -1.63 -3.80 6.50
C VAL A 184 -1.75 -4.66 5.24
N GLN A 185 -0.68 -4.73 4.46
CA GLN A 185 -0.68 -5.49 3.21
C GLN A 185 0.66 -6.18 2.95
N CYS A 186 0.62 -7.38 2.40
CA CYS A 186 1.77 -8.07 1.82
C CYS A 186 1.64 -8.14 0.29
N THR A 187 2.76 -8.26 -0.40
CA THR A 187 2.76 -8.63 -1.82
C THR A 187 2.21 -10.05 -1.98
N ARG A 188 1.56 -10.32 -3.11
CA ARG A 188 0.83 -11.59 -3.31
C ARG A 188 1.68 -12.69 -3.94
N ASP A 189 2.95 -12.42 -4.21
CA ASP A 189 3.94 -13.40 -4.68
C ASP A 189 4.54 -14.26 -3.56
N ILE A 190 4.48 -13.80 -2.30
CA ILE A 190 5.08 -14.51 -1.16
C ILE A 190 4.08 -15.42 -0.43
N SER A 191 4.61 -16.35 0.37
CA SER A 191 3.78 -17.23 1.20
C SER A 191 3.15 -16.50 2.40
N LYS A 192 2.12 -17.09 3.02
CA LYS A 192 1.54 -16.58 4.28
C LYS A 192 2.56 -16.48 5.41
N ALA A 193 3.47 -17.45 5.50
CA ALA A 193 4.57 -17.41 6.47
C ALA A 193 5.55 -16.27 6.16
N GLY A 194 5.88 -16.07 4.88
CA GLY A 194 6.68 -14.93 4.41
C GLY A 194 6.04 -13.59 4.74
N CYS A 195 4.73 -13.45 4.52
CA CYS A 195 3.95 -12.27 4.91
C CYS A 195 4.01 -12.04 6.42
N GLY A 196 3.83 -13.09 7.23
CA GLY A 196 3.93 -13.00 8.70
C GLY A 196 5.31 -12.52 9.17
N ASN A 197 6.39 -13.06 8.58
CA ASN A 197 7.76 -12.63 8.85
C ASN A 197 7.98 -11.17 8.46
N CYS A 198 7.58 -10.79 7.25
CA CYS A 198 7.73 -9.43 6.75
C CYS A 198 7.05 -8.40 7.66
N LEU A 199 5.79 -8.65 8.03
CA LEU A 199 5.05 -7.76 8.91
C LEU A 199 5.62 -7.71 10.33
N ALA A 200 6.22 -8.81 10.81
CA ALA A 200 6.96 -8.80 12.08
C ALA A 200 8.21 -7.91 12.00
N THR A 201 8.95 -7.96 10.89
CA THR A 201 10.09 -7.07 10.67
C THR A 201 9.67 -5.61 10.61
N VAL A 202 8.58 -5.27 9.90
CA VAL A 202 8.06 -3.89 9.88
C VAL A 202 7.67 -3.46 11.30
N ARG A 203 7.03 -4.32 12.10
CA ARG A 203 6.71 -3.99 13.50
C ARG A 203 7.94 -3.72 14.37
N SER A 204 9.01 -4.49 14.20
CA SER A 204 10.27 -4.24 14.90
C SER A 204 10.86 -2.90 14.47
N PHE A 205 10.90 -2.64 13.17
CA PHE A 205 11.45 -1.41 12.61
C PHE A 205 10.72 -0.16 13.11
N ILE A 206 9.38 -0.20 13.20
CA ILE A 206 8.60 0.96 13.69
C ILE A 206 8.68 1.13 15.21
N ALA A 207 9.05 0.08 15.95
CA ALA A 207 9.24 0.16 17.40
C ALA A 207 10.55 0.89 17.76
N ASP A 208 11.52 0.92 16.84
CA ASP A 208 12.77 1.66 16.99
C ASP A 208 12.62 3.17 16.69
N ILE A 209 11.45 3.61 16.22
CA ILE A 209 11.14 5.03 15.96
C ILE A 209 10.69 5.69 17.26
N ASP A 210 11.61 6.42 17.91
CA ASP A 210 11.41 7.14 19.18
C ASP A 210 10.71 8.50 18.98
N ASP A 211 9.59 8.52 18.24
CA ASP A 211 8.82 9.72 17.91
C ASP A 211 7.31 9.51 18.14
N ASP A 212 6.63 10.58 18.55
CA ASP A 212 5.17 10.66 18.73
C ASP A 212 4.44 10.80 17.38
N TRP A 213 4.64 9.82 16.50
CA TRP A 213 4.03 9.87 15.17
C TRP A 213 2.51 9.73 15.27
N ILE A 214 1.78 10.63 14.60
CA ILE A 214 0.32 10.57 14.43
C ILE A 214 -0.08 9.98 13.08
N SER A 215 0.86 9.91 12.13
CA SER A 215 0.71 9.22 10.85
C SER A 215 2.01 8.49 10.58
N LEU A 216 1.92 7.25 10.10
CA LEU A 216 3.05 6.43 9.70
C LEU A 216 2.66 5.64 8.45
N GLU A 217 3.61 5.54 7.54
CA GLU A 217 3.68 4.55 6.50
C GLU A 217 5.07 3.90 6.58
N ALA A 218 5.12 2.62 6.92
CA ALA A 218 6.36 1.86 7.00
C ALA A 218 6.25 0.62 6.14
N ALA A 219 7.28 0.30 5.38
CA ALA A 219 7.25 -0.80 4.44
C ALA A 219 8.61 -1.44 4.25
N THR A 220 8.57 -2.61 3.64
CA THR A 220 9.70 -3.29 3.00
C THR A 220 9.37 -3.49 1.52
N GLY A 221 10.25 -4.16 0.78
CA GLY A 221 9.95 -4.61 -0.58
C GLY A 221 8.80 -5.62 -0.69
N SER A 222 8.33 -6.21 0.42
CA SER A 222 7.31 -7.28 0.42
C SER A 222 6.06 -7.01 1.27
N CYS A 223 6.06 -6.00 2.14
CA CYS A 223 4.87 -5.68 2.93
C CYS A 223 4.90 -4.25 3.46
N MET A 224 3.74 -3.77 3.92
CA MET A 224 3.59 -2.42 4.42
C MET A 224 2.55 -2.30 5.55
N MET A 225 2.73 -1.27 6.37
CA MET A 225 1.81 -0.84 7.41
C MET A 225 1.57 0.66 7.28
N ARG A 226 0.30 1.05 7.22
CA ARG A 226 -0.16 2.43 7.38
C ARG A 226 -0.95 2.57 8.65
N CYS A 227 -0.74 3.67 9.36
CA CYS A 227 -1.53 4.02 10.53
C CYS A 227 -1.66 5.53 10.64
N ARG A 228 -2.86 6.04 10.92
CA ARG A 228 -3.09 7.48 11.10
C ARG A 228 -4.15 7.77 12.14
N LEU A 229 -3.88 8.77 12.98
CA LEU A 229 -4.86 9.42 13.84
C LEU A 229 -5.68 10.42 13.01
N GLN A 230 -6.99 10.24 12.99
CA GLN A 230 -7.90 10.97 12.10
C GLN A 230 -9.03 11.60 12.92
N PRO A 231 -9.42 12.85 12.62
CA PRO A 231 -10.61 13.44 13.21
C PRO A 231 -11.87 12.64 12.87
N ILE A 232 -12.78 12.50 13.83
CA ILE A 232 -14.11 11.97 13.59
C ILE A 232 -14.94 13.07 12.93
N ALA A 233 -15.51 12.79 11.76
CA ALA A 233 -16.38 13.74 11.08
C ALA A 233 -17.61 14.02 11.97
N PRO A 234 -18.04 15.29 12.11
CA PRO A 234 -19.29 15.59 12.81
C PRO A 234 -20.45 14.89 12.08
N PRO A 235 -21.51 14.46 12.81
CA PRO A 235 -22.67 13.88 12.17
C PRO A 235 -23.23 14.86 11.13
N PRO A 236 -23.75 14.37 9.99
CA PRO A 236 -24.40 15.24 9.03
C PRO A 236 -25.53 16.02 9.72
N PRO A 237 -25.78 17.29 9.34
CA PRO A 237 -26.92 18.03 9.84
C PRO A 237 -28.20 17.21 9.63
N ALA A 238 -29.05 17.12 10.66
CA ALA A 238 -30.33 16.43 10.51
C ALA A 238 -31.10 17.03 9.34
N GLU A 239 -31.50 16.21 8.37
CA GLU A 239 -32.34 16.67 7.26
C GLU A 239 -33.66 17.23 7.83
N PRO A 240 -34.13 18.39 7.36
CA PRO A 240 -35.41 18.91 7.79
C PRO A 240 -36.52 17.93 7.38
N PHE A 241 -37.33 17.50 8.35
CA PHE A 241 -38.53 16.71 8.11
C PHE A 241 -39.50 17.51 7.23
N ASN A 242 -39.45 17.30 5.92
CA ASN A 242 -40.51 17.72 5.01
C ASN A 242 -41.73 16.82 5.24
N TYR A 243 -42.62 17.25 6.12
CA TYR A 243 -43.94 16.64 6.22
C TYR A 243 -44.67 16.81 4.88
N PRO A 244 -45.18 15.73 4.27
CA PRO A 244 -46.00 15.85 3.08
C PRO A 244 -47.26 16.68 3.42
N PRO A 245 -47.71 17.58 2.53
CA PRO A 245 -48.93 18.32 2.75
C PRO A 245 -50.10 17.35 2.87
N SER A 246 -50.83 17.47 3.98
CA SER A 246 -52.02 16.67 4.29
C SER A 246 -53.13 16.97 3.27
N SER A 247 -53.30 16.13 2.25
CA SER A 247 -54.47 16.14 1.38
C SER A 247 -55.58 15.26 1.94
N PHE A 248 -56.20 15.69 3.05
CA PHE A 248 -57.52 15.17 3.43
C PHE A 248 -58.57 15.86 2.57
N ALA A 249 -58.81 15.33 1.37
CA ALA A 249 -60.05 15.59 0.64
C ALA A 249 -61.14 14.66 1.18
N SER A 250 -62.02 15.20 2.03
CA SER A 250 -63.24 14.52 2.48
C SER A 250 -64.11 14.15 1.27
N ARG A 251 -64.10 12.86 0.88
CA ARG A 251 -65.17 12.31 0.03
C ARG A 251 -66.35 11.96 0.93
N ALA A 252 -67.42 12.73 0.79
CA ALA A 252 -68.71 12.45 1.37
C ALA A 252 -69.22 11.08 0.88
N PHE A 253 -69.50 10.16 1.80
CA PHE A 253 -70.26 8.95 1.52
C PHE A 253 -71.72 9.34 1.24
N ARG A 254 -72.17 9.15 -0.01
CA ARG A 254 -73.61 9.10 -0.32
C ARG A 254 -74.14 7.72 0.05
N SER A 255 -75.02 7.69 1.05
CA SER A 255 -75.88 6.54 1.34
C SER A 255 -76.88 6.34 0.20
N LEU A 256 -76.87 5.15 -0.39
CA LEU A 256 -77.97 4.65 -1.22
C LEU A 256 -78.84 3.75 -0.34
N ASN A 257 -80.02 4.23 0.02
CA ASN A 257 -81.13 3.39 0.47
C ASN A 257 -81.84 2.85 -0.77
N MET A 258 -82.03 1.53 -0.84
CA MET A 258 -83.12 0.91 -1.60
C MET A 258 -83.90 0.02 -0.64
N GLN A 259 -85.18 0.36 -0.45
CA GLN A 259 -86.27 -0.61 -0.54
C GLN A 259 -86.59 -0.80 -2.01
#